data_AF-A0A8J6XHY0-F1
#
_entry.id   AF-A0A8J6XHY0-F1
#
_cell.length_a   1.000
_cell.length_b   1.000
_cell.length_c   1.000
_cell.angle_alpha   90.00
_cell.angle_beta   90.00
_cell.angle_gamma   90.00
#
_symmetry.space_group_name_H-M   'P 1'
#
loop_
_entity.id
_entity.type
_entity.pdbx_description
1 polymer ?
#
loop_
_entity_poly.entity_id
_entity_poly.type
_entity_poly.pdbx_seq_one_letter_code
_entity_poly.pdbx_strand_id
1 'polypeptide(L)'
;MKSPTRSVDVVAIILEFIEIQNSLLKAFREKYSQIIDWKYLLDSPRSGYILAQNEEWKFQRHGVGICFTGQKSGKVVDVHVGMSEYPTAFDVWRLCQYFESIGIEKIGHLSKDFDVTDEDGIEELFNCLLQDGLIAESEQRKLYTFMPVPGTEAAVPGQIEALSDENSGVR
;
A
#
# COMPACT_ATOMS: atom_id res chain seq x y z
N MET A 1 31.89 14.44 15.05
CA MET A 1 31.84 13.88 13.68
C MET A 1 30.40 13.48 13.41
N LYS A 2 29.70 14.18 12.52
CA LYS A 2 28.36 13.75 12.09
C LYS A 2 28.58 12.72 10.99
N SER A 3 28.16 11.48 11.22
CA SER A 3 28.10 10.45 10.19
C SER A 3 27.28 10.98 9.01
N PRO A 4 27.65 10.71 7.75
CA PRO A 4 26.79 11.02 6.63
C PRO A 4 25.61 10.05 6.71
N THR A 5 24.49 10.52 7.26
CA THR A 5 23.22 9.82 7.13
C THR A 5 22.98 9.71 5.63
N ARG A 6 23.08 8.50 5.08
CA ARG A 6 22.57 8.24 3.73
C ARG A 6 21.14 8.76 3.76
N SER A 7 20.85 9.85 3.06
CA SER A 7 19.49 10.30 2.84
C SER A 7 18.80 9.11 2.17
N VAL A 8 17.94 8.45 2.94
CA VAL A 8 17.11 7.39 2.40
C VAL A 8 16.02 8.11 1.64
N ASP A 9 15.89 7.81 0.36
CA ASP A 9 14.91 8.45 -0.51
C ASP A 9 13.51 8.01 -0.07
N VAL A 10 12.74 8.96 0.49
CA VAL A 10 11.36 8.74 0.93
C VAL A 10 10.49 8.18 -0.18
N VAL A 11 10.67 8.63 -1.42
CA VAL A 11 9.90 8.15 -2.55
C VAL A 11 10.18 6.66 -2.77
N ALA A 12 11.46 6.26 -2.74
CA ALA A 12 11.85 4.88 -2.93
C ALA A 12 11.28 3.95 -1.83
N ILE A 13 11.25 4.40 -0.58
CA ILE A 13 10.72 3.58 0.53
C ILE A 13 9.20 3.41 0.43
N ILE A 14 8.47 4.49 0.11
CA ILE A 14 7.01 4.41 -0.05
C ILE A 14 6.67 3.53 -1.27
N LEU A 15 7.44 3.62 -2.35
CA LEU A 15 7.27 2.72 -3.50
C LEU A 15 7.51 1.25 -3.12
N GLU A 16 8.55 0.96 -2.32
CA GLU A 16 8.80 -0.39 -1.80
C GLU A 16 7.61 -0.90 -0.96
N PHE A 17 7.08 -0.05 -0.06
CA PHE A 17 5.88 -0.38 0.71
C PHE A 17 4.70 -0.75 -0.20
N ILE A 18 4.43 0.05 -1.24
CA ILE A 18 3.35 -0.18 -2.20
C ILE A 18 3.56 -1.50 -2.96
N GLU A 19 4.78 -1.79 -3.41
CA GLU A 19 5.10 -3.03 -4.11
C GLU A 19 4.86 -4.26 -3.24
N ILE A 20 5.27 -4.19 -1.96
CA ILE A 20 5.03 -5.27 -1.00
C ILE A 20 3.53 -5.43 -0.74
N GLN A 21 2.79 -4.33 -0.47
CA GLN A 21 1.34 -4.34 -0.28
C GLN A 21 0.63 -5.04 -1.45
N ASN A 22 0.98 -4.69 -2.68
CA ASN A 22 0.40 -5.28 -3.89
C ASN A 22 0.71 -6.77 -4.02
N SER A 23 1.96 -7.16 -3.77
CA SER A 23 2.38 -8.56 -3.81
C SER A 23 1.62 -9.40 -2.77
N LEU A 24 1.47 -8.87 -1.55
CA LEU A 24 0.76 -9.55 -0.46
C LEU A 24 -0.73 -9.69 -0.74
N LEU A 25 -1.39 -8.62 -1.19
CA LEU A 25 -2.81 -8.67 -1.56
C LEU A 25 -3.06 -9.69 -2.67
N LYS A 26 -2.20 -9.71 -3.68
CA LYS A 26 -2.29 -10.69 -4.78
C LYS A 26 -2.15 -12.12 -4.26
N ALA A 27 -1.10 -12.41 -3.51
CA ALA A 27 -0.87 -13.74 -2.94
C ALA A 27 -1.98 -14.18 -1.98
N PHE A 28 -2.52 -13.24 -1.20
CA PHE A 28 -3.65 -13.50 -0.31
C PHE A 28 -4.92 -13.88 -1.09
N ARG A 29 -5.25 -13.11 -2.13
CA ARG A 29 -6.41 -13.39 -3.01
C ARG A 29 -6.28 -14.71 -3.76
N GLU A 30 -5.08 -15.03 -4.24
CA GLU A 30 -4.81 -16.30 -4.92
C GLU A 30 -4.96 -17.49 -3.97
N LYS A 31 -4.41 -17.39 -2.75
CA LYS A 31 -4.48 -18.46 -1.75
C LYS A 31 -5.90 -18.66 -1.20
N TYR A 32 -6.64 -17.57 -1.03
CA TYR A 32 -7.98 -17.57 -0.45
C TYR A 32 -9.04 -17.16 -1.48
N SER A 33 -8.96 -17.74 -2.68
CA SER A 33 -9.85 -17.44 -3.82
C SER A 33 -11.31 -17.83 -3.57
N GLN A 34 -11.59 -18.62 -2.54
CA GLN A 34 -12.93 -18.97 -2.08
C GLN A 34 -13.62 -17.88 -1.25
N ILE A 35 -12.92 -16.82 -0.85
CA ILE A 35 -13.51 -15.67 -0.15
C ILE A 35 -14.46 -14.94 -1.11
N ILE A 36 -15.67 -14.71 -0.66
CA ILE A 36 -16.74 -14.01 -1.38
C ILE A 36 -16.93 -12.62 -0.79
N ASP A 37 -16.92 -12.51 0.55
CA ASP A 37 -17.12 -11.24 1.25
C ASP A 37 -15.82 -10.45 1.42
N TRP A 38 -15.31 -9.90 0.32
CA TRP A 38 -14.12 -9.04 0.32
C TRP A 38 -14.32 -7.72 1.06
N LYS A 39 -15.56 -7.30 1.30
CA LYS A 39 -15.88 -6.04 1.96
C LYS A 39 -15.66 -6.11 3.47
N TYR A 40 -16.08 -7.22 4.10
CA TYR A 40 -15.99 -7.38 5.55
C TYR A 40 -15.10 -8.54 5.99
N LEU A 41 -14.65 -9.40 5.06
CA LEU A 41 -13.79 -10.55 5.31
C LEU A 41 -14.36 -11.50 6.38
N LEU A 42 -15.68 -11.67 6.42
CA LEU A 42 -16.34 -12.51 7.43
C LEU A 42 -16.11 -14.01 7.22
N ASP A 43 -15.94 -14.41 5.96
CA ASP A 43 -15.61 -15.77 5.50
C ASP A 43 -14.10 -16.01 5.36
N SER A 44 -13.28 -15.00 5.66
CA SER A 44 -11.82 -15.08 5.64
C SER A 44 -11.26 -15.66 6.94
N PRO A 45 -10.20 -16.50 6.88
CA PRO A 45 -9.48 -16.94 8.08
C PRO A 45 -9.00 -15.75 8.93
N ARG A 46 -9.03 -15.92 10.26
CA ARG A 46 -8.54 -14.86 11.17
C ARG A 46 -7.02 -14.68 11.11
N SER A 47 -6.27 -15.74 10.84
CA SER A 47 -4.82 -15.70 10.71
C SER A 47 -4.32 -16.86 9.85
N GLY A 48 -3.08 -16.77 9.39
CA GLY A 48 -2.44 -17.81 8.62
C GLY A 48 -1.12 -17.33 8.04
N TYR A 49 -0.67 -18.01 6.99
CA TYR A 49 0.57 -17.70 6.29
C TYR A 49 0.33 -17.63 4.78
N ILE A 50 1.06 -16.76 4.08
CA ILE A 50 1.13 -16.70 2.61
C ILE A 50 2.60 -16.63 2.17
N LEU A 51 2.89 -17.00 0.92
CA LEU A 51 4.21 -16.84 0.32
C LEU A 51 4.16 -15.64 -0.64
N ALA A 52 5.01 -14.65 -0.43
CA ALA A 52 5.11 -13.45 -1.26
C ALA A 52 6.52 -12.84 -1.13
N GLN A 53 7.01 -12.16 -2.17
CA GLN A 53 8.33 -11.52 -2.15
C GLN A 53 9.49 -12.46 -1.71
N ASN A 54 9.43 -13.73 -2.13
CA ASN A 54 10.39 -14.78 -1.76
C ASN A 54 10.55 -15.03 -0.25
N GLU A 55 9.53 -14.72 0.55
CA GLU A 55 9.47 -15.09 1.95
C GLU A 55 8.05 -15.50 2.39
N GLU A 56 7.96 -16.17 3.54
CA GLU A 56 6.68 -16.44 4.20
C GLU A 56 6.24 -15.21 4.99
N TRP A 57 4.96 -14.87 4.89
CA TRP A 57 4.34 -13.79 5.63
C TRP A 57 3.22 -14.36 6.48
N LYS A 58 3.29 -14.10 7.79
CA LYS A 58 2.16 -14.33 8.68
C LYS A 58 1.15 -13.22 8.47
N PHE A 59 -0.14 -13.55 8.37
CA PHE A 59 -1.18 -12.54 8.37
C PHE A 59 -2.11 -12.69 9.58
N GLN A 60 -2.65 -11.56 10.02
CA GLN A 60 -3.66 -11.47 11.06
C GLN A 60 -4.73 -10.48 10.59
N ARG A 61 -5.99 -10.95 10.51
CA ARG A 61 -7.14 -10.08 10.25
C ARG A 61 -7.50 -9.30 11.51
N HIS A 62 -7.82 -8.01 11.36
CA HIS A 62 -8.35 -7.13 12.41
C HIS A 62 -9.40 -6.20 11.81
N GLY A 63 -10.59 -6.14 12.40
CA GLY A 63 -11.71 -5.39 11.81
C GLY A 63 -11.91 -5.74 10.33
N VAL A 64 -11.71 -4.73 9.47
CA VAL A 64 -11.76 -4.78 7.99
C VAL A 64 -10.36 -4.59 7.36
N GLY A 65 -9.30 -4.97 8.07
CA GLY A 65 -7.92 -4.95 7.61
C GLY A 65 -7.21 -6.29 7.83
N ILE A 66 -6.06 -6.41 7.19
CA ILE A 66 -5.15 -7.54 7.32
C ILE A 66 -3.74 -6.98 7.53
N CYS A 67 -3.15 -7.32 8.68
CA CYS A 67 -1.76 -7.03 8.98
C CYS A 67 -0.90 -8.22 8.57
N PHE A 68 0.12 -7.97 7.75
CA PHE A 68 1.10 -8.96 7.31
C PHE A 68 2.45 -8.70 7.98
N THR A 69 3.12 -9.78 8.40
CA THR A 69 4.46 -9.73 9.01
C THR A 69 5.40 -10.72 8.31
N GLY A 70 6.45 -10.20 7.68
CA GLY A 70 7.47 -10.99 6.99
C GLY A 70 8.26 -11.83 7.98
N GLN A 71 8.26 -13.15 7.82
CA GLN A 71 8.91 -14.05 8.78
C GLN A 71 10.44 -13.99 8.68
N LYS A 72 10.98 -13.54 7.55
CA LYS A 72 12.43 -13.38 7.36
C LYS A 72 12.85 -11.93 7.50
N SER A 73 12.09 -11.00 6.91
CA SER A 73 12.44 -9.58 6.88
C SER A 73 12.03 -8.82 8.14
N GLY A 74 11.05 -9.31 8.90
CA GLY A 74 10.45 -8.59 10.02
C GLY A 74 9.54 -7.42 9.61
N LYS A 75 9.42 -7.15 8.30
CA LYS A 75 8.60 -6.06 7.77
C LYS A 75 7.13 -6.24 8.13
N VAL A 76 6.46 -5.13 8.44
CA VAL A 76 5.03 -5.09 8.74
C VAL A 76 4.32 -4.27 7.67
N VAL A 77 3.33 -4.88 7.03
CA VAL A 77 2.48 -4.19 6.04
C VAL A 77 1.03 -4.42 6.43
N ASP A 78 0.39 -3.35 6.88
CA ASP A 78 -1.04 -3.36 7.19
C ASP A 78 -1.83 -2.87 5.98
N VAL A 79 -2.90 -3.60 5.64
CA VAL A 79 -3.70 -3.34 4.47
C VAL A 79 -5.18 -3.36 4.83
N HIS A 80 -5.86 -2.26 4.57
CA HIS A 80 -7.30 -2.18 4.71
C HIS A 80 -7.99 -2.72 3.45
N VAL A 81 -8.95 -3.65 3.55
CA VAL A 81 -9.57 -4.25 2.34
C VAL A 81 -10.33 -3.25 1.47
N GLY A 82 -10.83 -2.17 2.07
CA GLY A 82 -11.42 -1.03 1.34
C GLY A 82 -10.46 -0.37 0.33
N MET A 83 -9.17 -0.73 0.33
CA MET A 83 -8.16 -0.27 -0.61
C MET A 83 -7.93 -1.23 -1.77
N SER A 84 -8.73 -2.28 -1.85
CA SER A 84 -8.78 -3.14 -3.02
C SER A 84 -9.02 -2.36 -4.32
N GLU A 85 -9.74 -1.24 -4.24
CA GLU A 85 -9.99 -0.31 -5.35
C GLU A 85 -8.81 0.67 -5.57
N TYR A 86 -7.96 0.86 -4.57
CA TYR A 86 -6.80 1.76 -4.57
C TYR A 86 -5.53 1.04 -4.08
N PRO A 87 -5.04 0.03 -4.82
CA PRO A 87 -3.97 -0.86 -4.36
C PRO A 87 -2.62 -0.14 -4.16
N THR A 88 -2.43 1.00 -4.82
CA THR A 88 -1.25 1.86 -4.68
C THR A 88 -1.39 2.96 -3.62
N ALA A 89 -2.56 3.06 -2.97
CA ALA A 89 -2.79 4.08 -1.98
C ALA A 89 -2.23 3.70 -0.61
N PHE A 90 -1.75 4.72 0.09
CA PHE A 90 -1.17 4.63 1.42
C PHE A 90 -1.72 5.74 2.31
N ASP A 91 -1.53 5.61 3.62
CA ASP A 91 -1.87 6.63 4.60
C ASP A 91 -0.76 6.73 5.66
N VAL A 92 -0.91 7.75 6.51
CA VAL A 92 0.03 8.06 7.59
C VAL A 92 0.22 6.86 8.51
N TRP A 93 -0.88 6.24 8.95
CA TRP A 93 -0.85 5.18 9.95
C TRP A 93 -0.12 3.92 9.46
N ARG A 94 -0.38 3.49 8.21
CA ARG A 94 0.27 2.30 7.63
C ARG A 94 1.74 2.52 7.34
N LEU A 95 2.12 3.71 6.91
CA LEU A 95 3.55 4.03 6.75
C LEU A 95 4.27 4.13 8.09
N CYS A 96 3.62 4.64 9.14
CA CYS A 96 4.19 4.65 10.49
C CYS A 96 4.60 3.23 10.93
N GLN A 97 3.68 2.27 10.80
CA GLN A 97 3.95 0.87 11.12
C GLN A 97 5.04 0.27 10.23
N TYR A 98 5.06 0.62 8.94
CA TYR A 98 6.09 0.12 8.03
C TYR A 98 7.47 0.65 8.41
N PHE A 99 7.61 1.97 8.61
CA PHE A 99 8.88 2.60 9.01
C PHE A 99 9.41 2.03 10.33
N GLU A 100 8.54 1.86 11.33
CA GLU A 100 8.89 1.20 12.58
C GLU A 100 9.44 -0.21 12.33
N SER A 101 8.77 -1.00 11.50
CA SER A 101 9.17 -2.39 11.21
C SER A 101 10.52 -2.53 10.49
N ILE A 102 10.96 -1.50 9.76
CA ILE A 102 12.26 -1.46 9.09
C ILE A 102 13.31 -0.63 9.85
N GLY A 103 12.97 -0.14 11.06
CA GLY A 103 13.89 0.59 11.93
C GLY A 103 14.26 1.99 11.42
N ILE A 104 13.37 2.65 10.68
CA ILE A 104 13.54 4.03 10.24
C ILE A 104 12.83 4.94 11.25
N GLU A 105 13.61 5.76 11.94
CA GLU A 105 13.08 6.77 12.88
C GLU A 105 13.02 8.16 12.24
N LYS A 106 13.88 8.43 11.25
CA LYS A 106 13.98 9.73 10.59
C LYS A 106 14.19 9.58 9.11
N ILE A 107 13.54 10.46 8.36
CA ILE A 107 13.67 10.50 6.90
C ILE A 107 13.95 11.92 6.43
N GLY A 108 14.84 12.06 5.47
CA GLY A 108 15.16 13.34 4.86
C GLY A 108 14.37 13.52 3.57
N HIS A 109 13.76 14.68 3.39
CA HIS A 109 13.18 15.11 2.12
C HIS A 109 13.61 16.55 1.81
N LEU A 110 14.24 16.74 0.66
CA LEU A 110 14.95 17.96 0.28
C LEU A 110 15.95 18.42 1.36
N SER A 111 15.67 19.55 2.02
CA SER A 111 16.53 20.16 3.04
C SER A 111 16.00 19.99 4.47
N LYS A 112 14.99 19.12 4.67
CA LYS A 112 14.33 18.90 5.96
C LYS A 112 14.35 17.44 6.35
N ASP A 113 14.59 17.18 7.63
CA ASP A 113 14.44 15.86 8.25
C ASP A 113 13.11 15.81 9.01
N PHE A 114 12.43 14.67 8.93
CA PHE A 114 11.16 14.41 9.58
C PHE A 114 11.34 13.23 10.54
N ASP A 115 10.73 13.33 11.72
CA ASP A 115 10.52 12.18 12.59
C ASP A 115 9.41 11.34 11.99
N VAL A 116 9.61 10.03 11.88
CA VAL A 116 8.59 9.12 11.32
C VAL A 116 8.20 8.03 12.30
N THR A 117 8.51 8.23 13.59
CA THR A 117 8.11 7.35 14.68
C THR A 117 6.68 7.62 15.18
N ASP A 118 6.07 8.72 14.74
CA ASP A 118 4.69 9.09 15.04
C ASP A 118 3.95 9.62 13.80
N GLU A 119 2.62 9.74 13.95
CA GLU A 119 1.75 10.19 12.88
C GLU A 119 1.97 11.68 12.53
N ASP A 120 2.28 12.52 13.52
CA ASP A 120 2.43 13.97 13.34
C ASP A 120 3.63 14.29 12.42
N GLY A 121 4.76 13.61 12.62
CA GLY A 121 5.94 13.80 11.78
C GLY A 121 5.76 13.26 10.34
N ILE A 122 4.99 12.19 10.18
CA ILE A 122 4.61 11.67 8.85
C ILE A 122 3.58 12.58 8.17
N GLU A 123 2.62 13.15 8.90
CA GLU A 123 1.71 14.17 8.37
C GLU A 123 2.49 15.39 7.89
N GLU A 124 3.50 15.83 8.63
CA GLU A 124 4.38 16.93 8.22
C GLU A 124 5.17 16.60 6.96
N LEU A 125 5.69 15.37 6.85
CA LEU A 125 6.34 14.86 5.64
C LEU A 125 5.37 14.88 4.45
N PHE A 126 4.15 14.36 4.62
CA PHE A 126 3.15 14.31 3.57
C PHE A 126 2.75 15.71 3.09
N ASN A 127 2.65 16.69 3.98
CA ASN A 127 2.41 18.07 3.61
C ASN A 127 3.52 18.62 2.69
N CYS A 128 4.78 18.26 2.92
CA CYS A 128 5.87 18.61 2.01
C CYS A 128 5.76 17.87 0.67
N LEU A 129 5.48 16.56 0.69
CA LEU A 129 5.32 15.77 -0.55
C LEU A 129 4.14 16.25 -1.42
N LEU A 130 3.04 16.71 -0.80
CA LEU A 130 1.90 17.33 -1.47
C LEU A 130 2.30 18.68 -2.11
N GLN A 131 2.99 19.54 -1.37
CA GLN A 131 3.46 20.84 -1.85
C GLN A 131 4.42 20.70 -3.03
N ASP A 132 5.24 19.66 -3.01
CA ASP A 132 6.18 19.35 -4.09
C ASP A 132 5.54 18.60 -5.27
N GLY A 133 4.25 18.28 -5.18
CA GLY A 133 3.49 17.61 -6.25
C GLY A 133 3.90 16.15 -6.47
N LEU A 134 4.53 15.51 -5.49
CA LEU A 134 4.94 14.10 -5.56
C LEU A 134 3.78 13.16 -5.29
N ILE A 135 2.88 13.55 -4.39
CA ILE A 135 1.69 12.79 -4.01
C ILE A 135 0.44 13.65 -4.17
N ALA A 136 -0.71 13.00 -4.27
CA ALA A 136 -2.03 13.64 -4.18
C ALA A 136 -2.89 12.96 -3.13
N GLU A 137 -3.74 13.75 -2.48
CA GLU A 137 -4.78 13.25 -1.60
C GLU A 137 -6.00 12.82 -2.45
N SER A 138 -6.53 11.64 -2.15
CA SER A 138 -7.78 11.16 -2.77
C SER A 138 -9.00 11.79 -2.10
N GLU A 139 -10.11 11.90 -2.84
CA GLU A 139 -11.38 12.42 -2.30
C GLU A 139 -11.95 11.60 -1.13
N GLN A 140 -11.41 10.41 -0.87
CA GLN A 140 -11.84 9.53 0.21
C GLN A 140 -10.76 9.40 1.28
N ARG A 141 -11.12 9.74 2.53
CA ARG A 141 -10.44 9.36 3.78
C ARG A 141 -8.90 9.51 3.79
N LYS A 142 -8.31 10.70 3.74
CA LYS A 142 -6.85 10.94 3.93
C LYS A 142 -5.96 9.83 3.32
N LEU A 143 -6.27 9.42 2.09
CA LEU A 143 -5.49 8.45 1.34
C LEU A 143 -4.63 9.19 0.34
N TYR A 144 -3.41 8.72 0.16
CA TYR A 144 -2.43 9.35 -0.72
C TYR A 144 -1.99 8.38 -1.81
N THR A 145 -1.77 8.91 -3.00
CA THR A 145 -1.19 8.18 -4.13
C THR A 145 -0.06 9.00 -4.73
N PHE A 146 0.92 8.34 -5.35
CA PHE A 146 1.88 9.06 -6.19
C PHE A 146 1.17 9.65 -7.40
N MET A 147 1.53 10.89 -7.74
CA MET A 147 1.03 11.52 -8.96
C MET A 147 1.53 10.72 -10.18
N PRO A 148 0.65 10.33 -11.12
CA PRO A 148 1.09 9.66 -12.33
C PRO A 148 2.03 10.59 -13.09
N VAL A 149 3.22 10.07 -13.44
CA VAL A 149 4.14 10.81 -14.31
C VAL A 149 3.41 11.03 -15.64
N PRO A 150 3.37 12.26 -16.19
CA PRO A 150 2.69 12.52 -17.46
C PRO A 150 3.21 11.57 -18.54
N GLY A 151 2.32 10.74 -19.11
CA GLY A 151 2.66 9.71 -20.10
C GLY A 151 2.60 8.26 -19.60
N THR A 152 2.34 8.04 -18.31
CA THR A 152 2.02 6.72 -17.75
C THR A 152 0.54 6.70 -17.38
N GLU A 153 -0.29 6.04 -18.19
CA GLU A 153 -1.69 5.78 -17.84
C GLU A 153 -1.73 4.91 -16.58
N ALA A 154 -2.20 5.48 -15.47
CA ALA A 154 -2.70 4.69 -14.35
C ALA A 154 -3.92 3.92 -14.86
N ALA A 155 -3.80 2.60 -14.97
CA ALA A 155 -4.94 1.75 -15.28
C ALA A 155 -6.00 1.93 -14.18
N VAL A 156 -7.05 2.69 -14.49
CA VAL A 156 -8.23 2.83 -13.65
C VAL A 156 -8.91 1.46 -13.58
N PRO A 157 -9.00 0.80 -12.41
CA PRO A 157 -9.78 -0.42 -12.29
C PRO A 157 -11.25 -0.01 -12.20
N GLY A 158 -11.94 0.04 -13.34
CA GLY A 158 -13.34 0.48 -13.32
C GLY A 158 -14.09 0.61 -14.63
N GLN A 159 -13.59 0.07 -15.76
CA GLN A 159 -14.39 -0.04 -16.99
C GLN A 159 -14.09 -1.37 -17.69
N ILE A 160 -14.67 -2.46 -17.19
CA ILE A 160 -15.06 -3.55 -18.10
C ILE A 160 -16.46 -3.16 -18.56
N GLU A 161 -16.53 -2.38 -19.64
CA GLU A 161 -17.78 -2.26 -20.37
C GLU A 161 -18.18 -3.65 -20.86
N ALA A 162 -19.42 -4.03 -20.51
CA ALA A 162 -20.08 -5.20 -21.03
C ALA A 162 -20.12 -5.11 -22.56
N LEU A 163 -19.31 -5.92 -23.25
CA LEU A 163 -19.54 -6.22 -24.65
C LEU A 163 -20.78 -7.11 -24.72
N SER A 164 -21.91 -6.45 -24.97
CA SER A 164 -23.19 -7.04 -25.34
C SER A 164 -23.03 -7.99 -26.53
N ASP A 165 -23.56 -9.20 -26.34
CA ASP A 165 -23.93 -10.14 -27.39
C ASP A 165 -24.85 -9.47 -28.41
N GLU A 166 -24.33 -9.13 -29.60
CA GLU A 166 -25.14 -9.03 -30.82
C GLU A 166 -24.30 -9.46 -32.02
N ASN A 167 -24.39 -10.74 -32.38
CA ASN A 167 -24.33 -11.09 -33.80
C ASN A 167 -25.29 -12.26 -34.08
N SER A 168 -26.57 -11.92 -34.05
CA SER A 168 -27.62 -12.73 -34.64
C SER A 168 -27.71 -12.39 -36.13
N GLY A 169 -27.32 -13.35 -36.97
CA GLY A 169 -27.89 -13.54 -38.31
C GLY A 169 -27.16 -12.90 -39.49
N VAL A 170 -26.42 -13.71 -40.25
CA VAL A 170 -26.59 -13.81 -41.71
C VAL A 170 -26.37 -15.27 -42.15
N ARG A 171 -27.46 -15.95 -42.49
CA ARG A 171 -27.53 -16.94 -43.57
C ARG A 171 -28.83 -16.71 -44.33
#